data_AF-A0A2S5TCY0-F1
#
_entry.id   AF-A0A2S5TCY0-F1
#
_cell.length_a   1.000
_cell.length_b   1.000
_cell.length_c   1.000
_cell.angle_alpha   90.00
_cell.angle_beta   90.00
_cell.angle_gamma   90.00
#
_symmetry.space_group_name_H-M   'P 1'
#
loop_
_entity.id
_entity.type
_entity.pdbx_description
1 polymer ?
#
loop_
_entity_poly.entity_id
_entity_poly.type
_entity_poly.pdbx_seq_one_letter_code
_entity_poly.pdbx_strand_id
1 'polypeptide(L)'
;MSVSDPAVRRRFWSRFALAGPVVFLCAALVMCGGALWLPKGAAQIDNLVMPIVLFPAIWAGLFFYAYLDRSLARAWAVIGGLSLVHLAVIGLYVMQTMQAAKAAGAGAS
;
A
#
# COMPACT_ATOMS: atom_id res chain seq x y z
N MET A 1 -24.28 -26.89 3.75
CA MET A 1 -23.58 -25.84 4.53
C MET A 1 -24.61 -24.78 4.89
N SER A 2 -24.94 -24.65 6.17
CA SER A 2 -25.90 -23.64 6.63
C SER A 2 -25.26 -22.24 6.60
N VAL A 3 -26.00 -21.23 6.15
CA VAL A 3 -25.56 -19.82 6.13
C VAL A 3 -25.25 -19.30 7.55
N SER A 4 -25.67 -20.01 8.60
CA SER A 4 -25.44 -19.67 10.01
C SER A 4 -24.06 -20.08 10.56
N ASP A 5 -23.25 -20.83 9.81
CA ASP A 5 -21.95 -21.31 10.29
C ASP A 5 -20.98 -20.15 10.59
N PRO A 6 -20.53 -19.97 11.84
CA PRO A 6 -19.64 -18.88 12.23
C PRO A 6 -18.29 -18.92 11.48
N ALA A 7 -17.80 -20.09 11.07
CA ALA A 7 -16.55 -20.21 10.32
C ALA A 7 -16.71 -19.70 8.87
N VAL A 8 -17.85 -20.00 8.24
CA VAL A 8 -18.19 -19.49 6.90
C VAL A 8 -18.34 -17.97 6.93
N ARG A 9 -19.06 -17.44 7.95
CA ARG A 9 -19.23 -16.00 8.16
C ARG A 9 -17.89 -15.29 8.38
N ARG A 10 -17.03 -15.81 9.26
CA ARG A 10 -15.69 -15.23 9.52
C ARG A 10 -14.83 -15.21 8.26
N ARG A 11 -14.83 -16.28 7.46
CA ARG A 11 -14.06 -16.36 6.21
C ARG A 11 -14.57 -15.33 5.18
N PHE A 12 -15.88 -15.14 5.07
CA PHE A 12 -16.48 -14.13 4.20
C PHE A 12 -16.08 -12.70 4.61
N TRP A 13 -16.26 -12.34 5.89
CA TRP A 13 -15.87 -11.02 6.40
C TRP A 13 -14.37 -10.75 6.26
N SER A 14 -13.53 -11.75 6.50
CA SER A 14 -12.09 -11.61 6.30
C SER A 14 -11.73 -11.38 4.84
N ARG A 15 -12.42 -12.03 3.89
CA ARG A 15 -12.26 -11.76 2.46
C ARG A 15 -12.72 -10.37 2.07
N PHE A 16 -13.86 -9.93 2.59
CA PHE A 16 -14.37 -8.59 2.34
C PHE A 16 -13.41 -7.51 2.86
N ALA A 17 -12.91 -7.67 4.09
CA ALA A 17 -11.93 -6.75 4.67
C ALA A 17 -10.61 -6.75 3.90
N LEU A 18 -10.12 -7.93 3.49
CA LEU A 18 -8.88 -8.04 2.72
C LEU A 18 -9.02 -7.39 1.35
N ALA A 19 -10.02 -7.80 0.57
CA ALA A 19 -10.21 -7.32 -0.80
C ALA A 19 -10.65 -5.85 -0.85
N GLY A 20 -11.36 -5.35 0.16
CA GLY A 20 -11.77 -3.95 0.24
C GLY A 20 -10.69 -3.05 0.86
N PRO A 21 -10.84 -2.67 2.14
CA PRO A 21 -10.02 -1.63 2.76
C PRO A 21 -8.52 -1.98 2.82
N VAL A 22 -8.15 -3.24 3.06
CA VAL A 22 -6.73 -3.60 3.21
C VAL A 22 -5.98 -3.49 1.88
N VAL A 23 -6.55 -4.01 0.80
CA VAL A 23 -5.97 -3.85 -0.55
C VAL A 23 -5.93 -2.39 -0.98
N PHE A 24 -6.96 -1.60 -0.66
CA PHE A 24 -6.98 -0.16 -0.93
C PHE A 24 -5.83 0.57 -0.24
N LEU A 25 -5.63 0.31 1.06
CA LEU A 25 -4.51 0.87 1.83
C LEU A 25 -3.16 0.38 1.29
N CYS A 26 -3.05 -0.89 0.92
CA CYS A 26 -1.84 -1.45 0.33
C CYS A 26 -1.48 -0.73 -0.98
N ALA A 27 -2.46 -0.53 -1.88
CA ALA A 27 -2.26 0.20 -3.13
C ALA A 27 -1.83 1.66 -2.88
N ALA A 28 -2.40 2.32 -1.86
CA ALA A 28 -2.00 3.67 -1.48
C ALA A 28 -0.56 3.70 -0.98
N LEU A 29 -0.16 2.74 -0.12
CA LEU A 29 1.21 2.62 0.36
C LEU A 29 2.22 2.34 -0.76
N VAL A 30 1.86 1.46 -1.70
CA VAL A 30 2.67 1.18 -2.89
C VAL A 30 2.86 2.44 -3.72
N MET A 31 1.79 3.21 -3.93
CA MET A 31 1.86 4.47 -4.66
C MET A 31 2.72 5.52 -3.93
N CYS A 32 2.53 5.69 -2.62
CA CYS A 32 3.32 6.59 -1.79
C CYS A 32 4.81 6.22 -1.80
N GLY A 33 5.13 4.92 -1.73
CA GLY A 33 6.50 4.43 -1.89
C GLY A 33 7.02 4.68 -3.31
N GLY A 34 6.16 4.52 -4.33
CA GLY A 34 6.46 4.82 -5.74
C GLY A 34 6.95 6.25 -5.96
N ALA A 35 6.40 7.22 -5.23
CA ALA A 35 6.85 8.62 -5.28
C ALA A 35 8.32 8.81 -4.87
N LEU A 36 8.94 7.86 -4.15
CA LEU A 36 10.36 7.89 -3.80
C LEU A 36 11.26 7.44 -4.95
N TRP A 37 10.77 6.58 -5.84
CA TRP A 37 11.55 5.97 -6.92
C TRP A 37 11.27 6.59 -8.29
N LEU A 38 10.13 7.26 -8.46
CA LEU A 38 9.75 7.92 -9.70
C LEU A 38 10.63 9.15 -9.96
N PRO A 39 11.22 9.30 -11.15
CA PRO A 39 11.98 10.49 -11.51
C PRO A 39 11.07 11.71 -11.50
N LYS A 40 11.56 12.84 -11.00
CA LYS A 40 10.82 14.11 -11.00
C LYS A 40 10.53 14.51 -12.46
N GLY A 41 9.26 14.57 -12.84
CA GLY A 41 8.84 15.01 -14.17
C GLY A 41 9.16 16.48 -14.44
N ALA A 42 9.35 16.85 -15.71
CA ALA A 42 9.78 18.19 -16.14
C ALA A 42 8.76 19.32 -15.88
N ALA A 43 7.56 19.01 -15.40
CA ALA A 43 6.59 20.00 -14.94
C ALA A 43 5.84 19.43 -13.74
N GLN A 44 5.60 20.25 -12.71
CA GLN A 44 4.91 19.83 -11.49
C GLN A 44 3.47 19.27 -11.71
N ILE A 45 2.90 19.44 -12.92
CA ILE A 45 1.56 18.99 -13.32
C ILE A 45 1.55 17.52 -13.83
N ASP A 46 2.61 17.04 -14.49
CA ASP A 46 2.69 15.66 -15.01
C ASP A 46 2.74 14.61 -13.89
N ASN A 47 3.08 15.03 -12.66
CA ASN A 47 3.20 14.16 -11.50
C ASN A 47 1.84 13.68 -10.95
N LEU A 48 0.71 14.22 -11.41
CA LEU A 48 -0.65 13.80 -11.00
C LEU A 48 -1.22 12.68 -11.88
N VAL A 49 -0.89 12.66 -13.17
CA VAL A 49 -1.37 11.63 -14.11
C VAL A 49 -0.90 10.24 -13.65
N MET A 50 0.34 10.16 -13.17
CA MET A 50 0.94 8.92 -12.71
C MET A 50 0.16 8.25 -11.56
N PRO A 51 -0.16 8.91 -10.42
CA PRO A 51 -1.02 8.36 -9.37
C PRO A 51 -2.43 8.07 -9.85
N ILE A 52 -3.01 8.94 -10.68
CA ILE A 52 -4.37 8.76 -11.19
C ILE A 52 -4.50 7.44 -11.96
N VAL A 53 -3.46 7.03 -12.69
CA VAL A 53 -3.48 5.78 -13.47
C VAL A 53 -2.93 4.59 -12.67
N LEU A 54 -1.80 4.76 -11.98
CA LEU A 54 -1.15 3.68 -11.25
C LEU A 54 -1.95 3.21 -10.04
N PHE A 55 -2.55 4.14 -9.29
CA PHE A 55 -3.29 3.76 -8.09
C PHE A 55 -4.45 2.81 -8.40
N PRO A 56 -5.37 3.13 -9.35
CA PRO A 56 -6.42 2.19 -9.75
C PRO A 56 -5.88 0.89 -10.35
N ALA A 57 -4.79 0.95 -11.11
CA ALA A 57 -4.19 -0.24 -11.70
C ALA A 57 -3.61 -1.20 -10.65
N ILE A 58 -2.83 -0.69 -9.68
CA ILE A 58 -2.29 -1.45 -8.55
C ILE A 58 -3.43 -1.99 -7.71
N TRP A 59 -4.39 -1.15 -7.37
CA TRP A 59 -5.55 -1.54 -6.58
C TRP A 59 -6.34 -2.67 -7.26
N ALA A 60 -6.68 -2.52 -8.54
CA ALA A 60 -7.41 -3.54 -9.28
C ALA A 60 -6.63 -4.86 -9.35
N GLY A 61 -5.33 -4.80 -9.61
CA GLY A 61 -4.47 -6.00 -9.63
C GLY A 61 -4.46 -6.73 -8.28
N LEU A 62 -4.25 -6.00 -7.18
CA LEU A 62 -4.26 -6.55 -5.83
C LEU A 62 -5.66 -7.03 -5.40
N PHE A 63 -6.73 -6.34 -5.84
CA PHE A 63 -8.11 -6.70 -5.58
C PHE A 63 -8.44 -8.03 -6.23
N PHE A 64 -8.15 -8.17 -7.54
CA PHE A 64 -8.36 -9.42 -8.25
C PHE A 64 -7.51 -10.54 -7.69
N TYR A 65 -6.27 -10.26 -7.31
CA TYR A 65 -5.43 -11.23 -6.61
C TYR A 65 -6.09 -11.71 -5.30
N ALA A 66 -6.50 -10.79 -4.42
CA ALA A 66 -7.16 -11.12 -3.15
C ALA A 66 -8.48 -11.88 -3.34
N TYR A 67 -9.24 -11.52 -4.38
CA TYR A 67 -10.55 -12.08 -4.68
C TYR A 67 -10.47 -13.48 -5.30
N LEU A 68 -9.54 -13.68 -6.25
CA LEU A 68 -9.38 -14.95 -6.97
C LEU A 68 -8.53 -15.97 -6.20
N ASP A 69 -7.78 -15.54 -5.17
CA ASP A 69 -6.94 -16.47 -4.41
C ASP A 69 -7.77 -17.51 -3.62
N ARG A 70 -7.44 -18.79 -3.86
CA ARG A 70 -8.01 -19.94 -3.16
C ARG A 70 -7.61 -19.96 -1.69
N SER A 71 -6.41 -19.48 -1.36
CA SER A 71 -5.86 -19.46 0.00
C SER A 71 -5.94 -18.07 0.61
N LEU A 72 -6.87 -17.88 1.55
CA LEU A 72 -7.00 -16.62 2.26
C LEU A 72 -5.74 -16.27 3.06
N ALA A 73 -5.06 -17.28 3.63
CA ALA A 73 -3.83 -17.08 4.39
C ALA A 73 -2.69 -16.56 3.51
N ARG A 74 -2.55 -17.09 2.29
CA ARG A 74 -1.53 -16.63 1.33
C ARG A 74 -1.82 -15.21 0.86
N ALA A 75 -3.07 -14.90 0.55
CA ALA A 75 -3.48 -13.54 0.19
C ALA A 75 -3.12 -12.54 1.31
N TRP A 76 -3.43 -12.87 2.57
CA TRP A 76 -3.02 -12.07 3.73
C TRP A 76 -1.51 -11.92 3.86
N ALA A 77 -0.75 -13.00 3.70
CA ALA A 77 0.71 -12.95 3.81
C ALA A 77 1.33 -12.04 2.74
N VAL A 78 0.86 -12.14 1.50
CA VAL A 78 1.38 -11.34 0.38
C VAL A 78 1.01 -9.86 0.53
N ILE A 79 -0.28 -9.56 0.75
CA ILE A 79 -0.76 -8.17 0.85
C ILE A 79 -0.23 -7.51 2.13
N GLY A 80 -0.24 -8.25 3.24
CA GLY A 80 0.33 -7.80 4.51
C GLY A 80 1.83 -7.55 4.39
N GLY A 81 2.59 -8.50 3.83
CA GLY A 81 4.02 -8.35 3.60
C GLY A 81 4.35 -7.15 2.70
N LEU A 82 3.61 -6.98 1.60
CA LEU A 82 3.79 -5.84 0.69
C LEU A 82 3.54 -4.50 1.42
N SER A 83 2.52 -4.44 2.27
CA SER A 83 2.19 -3.25 3.07
C SER A 83 3.27 -2.94 4.08
N LEU A 84 3.79 -3.94 4.80
CA LEU A 84 4.86 -3.78 5.79
C LEU A 84 6.17 -3.31 5.15
N VAL A 85 6.53 -3.88 4.00
CA VAL A 85 7.73 -3.47 3.25
C VAL A 85 7.62 -2.00 2.84
N HIS A 86 6.48 -1.58 2.28
CA HIS A 86 6.29 -0.19 1.88
C HIS A 86 6.28 0.78 3.08
N LEU A 87 5.61 0.41 4.18
CA LEU A 87 5.64 1.18 5.42
C LEU A 87 7.07 1.34 5.96
N ALA A 88 7.86 0.26 5.97
CA ALA A 88 9.23 0.29 6.44
C ALA A 88 10.09 1.23 5.56
N VAL A 89 10.01 1.11 4.24
CA VAL A 89 10.75 1.96 3.30
C VAL A 89 10.38 3.43 3.48
N ILE A 90 9.08 3.75 3.51
CA ILE A 90 8.60 5.13 3.69
C ILE A 90 9.07 5.68 5.05
N GLY A 91 8.93 4.89 6.12
CA GLY A 91 9.35 5.29 7.46
C GLY A 91 10.86 5.57 7.55
N LEU A 92 11.68 4.69 6.97
CA LEU A 92 13.14 4.87 6.90
C LEU A 92 13.52 6.15 6.14
N TYR A 93 12.88 6.39 4.99
CA TYR A 93 13.10 7.60 4.21
C TYR A 93 12.72 8.87 5.00
N VAL A 94 11.54 8.88 5.63
CA VAL A 94 11.09 10.02 6.43
C VAL A 94 12.06 10.28 7.59
N MET A 95 12.50 9.25 8.32
CA MET A 95 13.47 9.43 9.40
C MET A 95 14.81 10.02 8.92
N GLN A 96 15.32 9.57 7.77
CA GLN A 96 16.54 10.12 7.16
C GLN A 96 16.37 11.61 6.80
N THR A 97 15.25 11.98 6.19
CA THR A 97 14.97 13.39 5.84
C THR A 97 14.87 14.30 7.07
N MET A 98 14.27 13.81 8.16
CA MET A 98 14.15 14.57 9.41
C MET A 98 15.50 14.78 10.10
N GLN A 99 16.39 13.78 10.06
CA GLN A 99 17.75 13.89 10.59
C GLN A 99 18.58 14.89 9.78
N ALA A 100 18.50 14.85 8.46
CA ALA A 100 19.18 15.80 7.58
C ALA A 100 18.70 17.24 7.82
N ALA A 101 17.38 17.45 7.96
CA ALA A 101 16.80 18.76 8.27
C ALA A 101 17.28 19.30 9.63
N LYS A 102 17.33 18.43 10.66
CA LYS A 102 17.84 18.80 11.99
C LYS A 102 19.31 19.19 11.97
N ALA A 103 20.15 18.46 11.22
CA ALA A 103 21.57 18.77 11.08
C ALA A 103 21.81 20.11 10.36
N ALA A 104 21.04 20.39 9.30
CA ALA A 104 21.11 21.67 8.59
C ALA A 104 20.69 22.86 9.48
N GLY A 105 19.67 22.69 10.32
CA GLY A 105 19.24 23.73 11.26
C GLY A 105 20.25 24.01 12.38
N ALA A 106 21.02 22.99 12.82
CA ALA A 106 22.04 23.15 13.86
C ALA A 106 23.34 23.80 13.35
N GLY A 107 23.61 23.78 12.04
CA GLY A 107 24.76 24.46 11.43
C GLY A 107 24.51 25.91 11.02
N ALA A 108 23.26 26.38 11.11
CA ALA A 108 22.83 27.74 10.75
C ALA A 108 22.73 28.69 11.96
N SER A 109 23.08 28.21 13.16
CA SER A 109 23.07 28.92 14.45
C SER A 109 24.46 28.99 15.04
#